data_AF-A0A392UHU9-F1
#
_entry.id   AF-A0A392UHU9-F1
#
_cell.length_a   1.000
_cell.length_b   1.000
_cell.length_c   1.000
_cell.angle_alpha   90.00
_cell.angle_beta   90.00
_cell.angle_gamma   90.00
#
_symmetry.space_group_name_H-M   'P 1'
#
loop_
_entity.id
_entity.type
_entity.pdbx_description
1 polymer ?
#
loop_
_entity_poly.entity_id
_entity_poly.type
_entity_poly.pdbx_seq_one_letter_code
_entity_poly.pdbx_strand_id
1 'polypeptide(L)' 'MSGKEVRKSLGEHAEIFAMFASLKLEDGAKMEELPVVCEFPDVFPGDVSD' A
#
# COMPACT_ATOMS: atom_id res chain seq x y z
N MET A 1 11.02 4.42 19.99
CA MET A 1 10.31 5.29 19.02
C MET A 1 8.99 5.71 19.64
N SER A 2 8.64 7.00 19.61
CA SER A 2 7.33 7.47 20.09
C SER A 2 6.27 7.38 18.98
N GLY A 3 4.99 7.23 19.34
CA GLY A 3 3.90 7.19 18.35
C GLY A 3 3.81 8.46 17.47
N LYS A 4 4.36 9.58 17.93
CA LYS A 4 4.46 10.85 17.19
C LYS A 4 5.47 10.75 16.06
N GLU A 5 6.63 10.15 16.34
CA GLU A 5 7.68 9.90 15.36
C GLU A 5 7.22 8.88 14.32
N VAL A 6 6.54 7.81 14.75
CA VAL A 6 5.97 6.79 13.85
C VAL A 6 4.93 7.40 12.90
N ARG A 7 4.06 8.29 13.40
CA ARG A 7 3.08 8.99 12.56
C ARG A 7 3.75 9.95 11.57
N LYS A 8 4.81 10.64 11.98
CA LYS A 8 5.56 11.54 11.11
C LYS A 8 6.27 10.76 9.99
N SER A 9 6.96 9.67 10.32
CA SER A 9 7.62 8.82 9.31
C SER A 9 6.63 8.19 8.34
N LEU A 10 5.44 7.81 8.81
CA LEU A 10 4.38 7.26 7.95
C LEU A 10 3.83 8.32 6.96
N GLY A 11 3.72 9.58 7.39
CA GLY A 11 3.30 10.68 6.52
C GLY A 11 4.31 11.00 5.42
N GLU A 12 5.60 10.99 5.74
CA GLU A 12 6.70 11.18 4.77
C GLU A 12 6.73 10.08 3.70
N HIS A 13 6.34 8.85 4.07
CA HIS A 13 6.29 7.71 3.15
C HIS A 13 4.97 7.64 2.35
N ALA A 14 3.90 8.29 2.81
CA ALA A 14 2.59 8.22 2.16
C ALA A 14 2.59 8.75 0.71
N GLU A 15 3.37 9.81 0.45
CA GLU A 15 3.53 10.37 -0.90
C GLU A 15 4.26 9.39 -1.85
N ILE A 16 5.27 8.69 -1.34
CA ILE A 16 6.02 7.67 -2.08
C ILE A 16 5.11 6.47 -2.42
N PHE A 17 4.29 6.04 -1.46
CA PHE A 17 3.30 4.99 -1.69
C PHE A 17 2.23 5.41 -2.72
N ALA A 18 1.75 6.65 -2.67
CA ALA A 18 0.79 7.17 -3.64
C ALA A 18 1.37 7.21 -5.06
N MET A 19 2.64 7.62 -5.21
CA MET A 19 3.35 7.61 -6.49
C MET A 19 3.50 6.18 -7.04
N PHE A 20 3.90 5.22 -6.19
CA PHE A 20 4.05 3.82 -6.60
C PHE A 20 2.70 3.17 -6.96
N ALA A 21 1.65 3.45 -6.20
CA ALA A 21 0.29 2.99 -6.51
C ALA A 21 -0.23 3.57 -7.82
N SER A 22 0.05 4.86 -8.11
CA SER A 22 -0.34 5.51 -9.37
C SER A 22 0.38 4.87 -10.57
N LEU A 23 1.69 4.62 -10.44
CA LEU A 23 2.48 3.95 -11.48
C LEU A 23 2.00 2.51 -11.74
N LYS A 24 1.55 1.80 -10.70
CA LYS A 24 1.00 0.45 -10.82
C LYS A 24 -0.41 0.43 -11.44
N LEU A 25 -1.22 1.46 -11.17
CA LEU A 25 -2.57 1.60 -11.72
C LEU A 25 -2.54 2.01 -13.21
N GLU A 26 -1.52 2.77 -13.64
CA GLU A 26 -1.34 3.16 -15.05
C GLU A 26 -0.96 1.96 -15.96
N ASP A 27 -0.31 0.94 -15.40
CA ASP A 27 0.09 -0.29 -16.11
C ASP A 27 -1.01 -1.37 -16.13
N GLY A 28 -2.18 -1.12 -15.51
CA GLY A 28 -3.26 -2.10 -15.41
C GLY A 28 -2.93 -3.31 -14.53
N ALA A 29 -1.86 -3.22 -13.72
CA ALA A 29 -1.53 -4.26 -12.76
C ALA A 29 -2.68 -4.40 -11.76
N LYS A 30 -3.27 -5.59 -11.70
CA LYS A 30 -4.34 -5.87 -10.74
C LYS A 30 -3.77 -5.64 -9.34
N MET A 31 -4.53 -4.95 -8.49
CA MET A 31 -4.14 -4.62 -7.12
C MET A 31 -3.73 -5.88 -6.31
N GLU A 32 -4.30 -7.03 -6.68
CA GLU A 32 -3.98 -8.41 -6.28
C GLU A 32 -2.50 -8.82 -6.47
N GLU A 33 -1.73 -8.17 -7.36
CA GLU A 33 -0.33 -8.51 -7.63
C GLU A 33 0.68 -7.74 -6.77
N LEU A 34 0.21 -6.78 -5.96
CA LEU A 34 1.09 -6.03 -5.08
C LEU A 34 1.49 -6.90 -3.89
N PRO A 35 2.80 -7.12 -3.62
CA PRO A 35 3.26 -7.98 -2.54
C PRO A 35 2.67 -7.60 -1.17
N VAL A 36 2.48 -6.29 -0.92
CA VAL A 36 1.86 -5.78 0.30
C VAL A 36 0.39 -6.18 0.46
N VAL A 37 -0.35 -6.33 -0.64
CA VAL A 37 -1.76 -6.75 -0.61
C VAL A 37 -1.84 -8.25 -0.28
N CYS A 38 -0.95 -9.06 -0.85
CA CYS A 38 -0.84 -10.49 -0.54
C CYS A 38 -0.28 -10.79 0.86
N GLU A 39 0.61 -9.95 1.37
CA GLU A 39 1.20 -10.08 2.71
C GLU A 39 0.21 -9.70 3.82
N PHE A 40 -0.80 -8.87 3.51
CA PHE A 40 -1.79 -8.36 4.47
C PHE A 40 -3.24 -8.52 3.96
N PRO A 41 -3.72 -9.77 3.73
CA PRO A 41 -5.03 -10.02 3.15
C PRO A 41 -6.19 -9.52 4.04
N ASP A 42 -6.02 -9.53 5.37
CA ASP A 42 -7.03 -9.06 6.32
C ASP A 42 -7.30 -7.55 6.25
N VAL A 43 -6.38 -6.79 5.67
CA VAL A 43 -6.47 -5.32 5.53
C VAL A 43 -7.15 -4.93 4.22
N PHE A 44 -7.09 -5.80 3.21
CA PHE A 44 -7.65 -5.58 1.86
C PHE A 44 -8.59 -6.72 1.42
N PRO A 45 -9.59 -7.10 2.23
CA PRO A 45 -10.36 -8.34 2.02
C PRO A 45 -11.25 -8.35 0.76
N GLY A 46 -11.46 -7.20 0.10
CA GLY A 46 -12.21 -7.09 -1.15
C GLY A 46 -11.34 -7.02 -2.41
N ASP A 47 -10.03 -6.83 -2.22
CA ASP A 47 -9.05 -6.66 -3.30
C ASP A 47 -8.22 -7.93 -3.51
N VAL A 48 -8.48 -8.99 -2.75
CA VAL A 48 -7.92 -10.34 -2.92
C VAL A 48 -9.07 -11.32 -3.15
N SER A 49 -9.40 -11.59 -4.41
CA SER A 49 -10.25 -12.73 -4.75
C SER A 49 -9.40 -14.00 -4.83
N ASP A 50 -9.91 -15.14 -4.34
CA ASP A 50 -9.30 -16.49 -4.45
C ASP A 50 -8.90 -16.85 -5.89
#